data_AF-A0A7G6T1C8-F1
#
_entry.id   AF-A0A7G6T1C8-F1
#
_cell.length_a   1.000
_cell.length_b   1.000
_cell.length_c   1.000
_cell.angle_alpha   90.00
_cell.angle_beta   90.00
_cell.angle_gamma   90.00
#
_symmetry.space_group_name_H-M   'P 1'
#
loop_
_entity.id
_entity.type
_entity.pdbx_description
1 polymer ?
#
loop_
_entity_poly.entity_id
_entity_poly.type
_entity_poly.pdbx_seq_one_letter_code
_entity_poly.pdbx_strand_id
1 'polypeptide(L)'
;MSKPNFEAPRCECGTLEALSKEPSIPIVFDAELNEYHIVGTAQQQVLIYHCIFCGGQTPASRRDELFMHVTREEFERLRKTTSGLNTLEDVVGTLGPPDFDHPAGFSSTEPVGLGPRRTTDFRQMTFSSLSDTANVHVAIGLNDKVQFSFTPKPVARD
;
A
#
# COMPACT_ATOMS: atom_id res chain seq x y z
N MET A 1 4.95 5.06 -12.44
CA MET A 1 4.47 3.72 -12.84
C MET A 1 3.14 3.90 -13.56
N SER A 2 3.04 3.44 -14.81
CA SER A 2 1.75 3.37 -15.49
C SER A 2 0.83 2.39 -14.74
N LYS A 3 -0.44 2.75 -14.56
CA LYS A 3 -1.43 1.82 -13.99
C LYS A 3 -1.60 0.62 -14.94
N PRO A 4 -1.76 -0.62 -14.44
CA PRO A 4 -2.07 -1.76 -15.29
C PRO A 4 -3.32 -1.47 -16.13
N ASN A 5 -3.31 -1.86 -17.41
CA ASN A 5 -4.53 -1.81 -18.22
C ASN A 5 -5.43 -2.99 -17.84
N PHE A 6 -6.47 -2.72 -17.06
CA PHE A 6 -7.47 -3.71 -16.63
C PHE A 6 -8.56 -3.99 -17.69
N GLU A 7 -8.43 -3.47 -18.92
CA GLU A 7 -9.32 -3.78 -20.05
C GLU A 7 -8.76 -4.83 -21.03
N ALA A 8 -7.50 -5.27 -20.86
CA ALA A 8 -6.93 -6.33 -21.69
C ALA A 8 -7.68 -7.67 -21.52
N PRO A 9 -7.77 -8.54 -22.55
CA PRO A 9 -8.37 -9.86 -22.38
C PRO A 9 -7.61 -10.71 -21.35
N ARG A 10 -8.28 -11.70 -20.73
CA ARG A 10 -7.61 -12.66 -19.85
C ARG A 10 -6.58 -13.48 -20.63
N CYS A 11 -5.47 -13.80 -19.98
CA CYS A 11 -4.43 -14.67 -20.53
C CYS A 11 -4.94 -16.11 -20.57
N GLU A 12 -4.91 -16.71 -21.78
CA GLU A 12 -5.29 -18.11 -22.00
C GLU A 12 -4.17 -18.91 -22.71
N CYS A 13 -3.00 -18.30 -22.95
CA CYS A 13 -1.93 -18.93 -23.74
C CYS A 13 -1.10 -19.97 -22.96
N GLY A 14 -1.33 -20.13 -21.65
CA GLY A 14 -0.64 -21.10 -20.79
C GLY A 14 0.84 -20.82 -20.51
N THR A 15 1.43 -19.76 -21.09
CA THR A 15 2.87 -19.50 -20.99
C THR A 15 3.33 -19.29 -19.54
N LEU A 16 2.61 -18.47 -18.74
CA LEU A 16 3.03 -18.22 -17.36
C LEU A 16 2.94 -19.49 -16.49
N GLU A 17 1.92 -20.32 -16.71
CA GLU A 17 1.80 -21.60 -16.02
C GLU A 17 2.97 -22.52 -16.38
N ALA A 18 3.30 -22.65 -17.67
CA ALA A 18 4.43 -23.44 -18.13
C ALA A 18 5.76 -22.93 -17.55
N LEU A 19 6.02 -21.62 -17.64
CA LEU A 19 7.24 -21.01 -17.09
C LEU A 19 7.33 -21.17 -15.56
N SER A 20 6.21 -21.13 -14.85
CA SER A 20 6.18 -21.30 -13.39
C SER A 20 6.54 -22.70 -12.90
N LYS A 21 6.46 -23.71 -13.79
CA LYS A 21 6.83 -25.09 -13.50
C LYS A 21 8.31 -25.36 -13.78
N GLU A 22 9.03 -24.43 -14.42
CA GLU A 22 10.42 -24.64 -14.80
C GLU A 22 11.40 -24.14 -13.73
N PRO A 23 12.17 -25.01 -13.06
CA PRO A 23 13.00 -24.60 -11.91
C PRO A 23 14.08 -23.57 -12.22
N SER A 24 14.54 -23.49 -13.47
CA SER A 24 15.55 -22.52 -13.91
C SER A 24 14.96 -21.13 -14.22
N ILE A 25 13.64 -21.00 -14.24
CA ILE A 25 12.95 -19.75 -14.57
C ILE A 25 12.45 -19.13 -13.27
N PRO A 26 12.75 -17.86 -12.99
CA PRO A 26 12.41 -17.22 -11.73
C PRO A 26 10.95 -16.79 -11.68
N ILE A 27 10.01 -17.56 -12.23
CA ILE A 27 8.57 -17.27 -12.18
C ILE A 27 7.93 -18.26 -11.22
N VAL A 28 7.17 -17.78 -10.25
CA VAL A 28 6.46 -18.61 -9.28
C VAL A 28 5.00 -18.22 -9.27
N PHE A 29 4.11 -19.22 -9.15
CA PHE A 29 2.70 -18.99 -8.89
C PHE A 29 2.44 -19.06 -7.38
N ASP A 30 1.93 -17.97 -6.82
CA ASP A 30 1.40 -17.90 -5.46
C ASP A 30 -0.09 -18.29 -5.51
N ALA A 31 -0.39 -19.51 -5.05
CA ALA A 31 -1.75 -20.04 -5.04
C ALA A 31 -2.64 -19.41 -3.95
N GLU A 32 -2.04 -18.83 -2.90
CA GLU A 32 -2.78 -18.15 -1.85
C GLU A 32 -3.32 -16.83 -2.38
N LEU A 33 -2.47 -16.05 -3.04
CA LEU A 33 -2.83 -14.76 -3.62
C LEU A 33 -3.41 -14.88 -5.03
N ASN A 34 -3.31 -16.04 -5.68
CA ASN A 34 -3.67 -16.26 -7.08
C ASN A 34 -2.87 -15.36 -8.05
N GLU A 35 -1.55 -15.28 -7.83
CA GLU A 35 -0.66 -14.32 -8.50
C GLU A 35 0.59 -14.99 -9.10
N TYR A 36 1.14 -14.40 -10.16
CA TYR A 36 2.45 -14.80 -10.71
C TYR A 36 3.51 -13.76 -10.35
N HIS A 37 4.65 -14.22 -9.83
CA HIS A 37 5.75 -13.36 -9.40
C HIS A 37 7.04 -13.71 -10.13
N ILE A 38 7.82 -12.69 -10.48
CA ILE A 38 9.24 -12.87 -10.76
C ILE A 38 9.98 -12.81 -9.43
N VAL A 39 10.69 -13.87 -9.06
CA VAL A 39 11.43 -13.98 -7.80
C VAL A 39 12.93 -13.72 -8.00
N GLY A 40 13.47 -12.78 -7.23
CA GLY A 40 14.89 -12.43 -7.24
C GLY A 40 15.66 -13.04 -6.06
N THR A 41 16.90 -12.61 -5.90
CA THR A 41 17.68 -12.89 -4.69
C THR A 41 17.13 -12.07 -3.51
N ALA A 42 17.37 -12.55 -2.27
CA ALA A 42 16.99 -11.84 -1.04
C ALA A 42 15.48 -11.49 -0.93
N GLN A 43 14.61 -12.46 -1.24
CA GLN A 43 13.15 -12.35 -1.06
C GLN A 43 12.49 -11.21 -1.87
N GLN A 44 13.19 -10.64 -2.85
CA GLN A 44 12.57 -9.68 -3.76
C GLN A 44 11.61 -10.39 -4.70
N GLN A 45 10.41 -9.83 -4.86
CA GLN A 45 9.42 -10.35 -5.79
C GLN A 45 8.73 -9.21 -6.53
N VAL A 46 8.46 -9.44 -7.81
CA VAL A 46 7.75 -8.50 -8.67
C VAL A 46 6.50 -9.19 -9.20
N LEU A 47 5.33 -8.62 -8.91
CA LEU A 47 4.06 -9.12 -9.45
C LEU A 47 4.00 -8.93 -10.98
N ILE A 48 3.57 -9.97 -11.68
CA ILE A 48 3.27 -9.96 -13.10
C ILE A 48 1.77 -9.69 -13.28
N TYR A 49 1.39 -8.51 -13.81
CA TYR A 49 -0.01 -8.18 -14.10
C TYR A 49 -0.49 -8.71 -15.47
N HIS A 50 0.42 -8.77 -16.45
CA HIS A 50 0.14 -9.20 -17.82
C HIS A 50 1.15 -10.24 -18.27
N CYS A 51 0.70 -11.21 -19.06
CA CYS A 51 1.58 -12.22 -19.63
C CYS A 51 2.61 -11.57 -20.58
N ILE A 52 3.89 -11.84 -20.33
CA ILE A 52 5.01 -11.34 -21.14
C ILE A 52 5.01 -11.85 -22.59
N PHE A 53 4.19 -12.86 -22.91
CA PHE A 53 4.11 -13.45 -24.25
C PHE A 53 2.90 -12.93 -25.03
N CYS A 54 1.68 -13.06 -24.50
CA CYS A 54 0.46 -12.69 -25.22
C CYS A 54 -0.12 -11.32 -24.82
N GLY A 55 0.39 -10.68 -23.77
CA GLY A 55 -0.12 -9.41 -23.25
C GLY A 55 -1.46 -9.51 -22.49
N GLY A 56 -2.05 -10.70 -22.38
CA GLY A 56 -3.30 -10.92 -21.65
C GLY A 56 -3.13 -10.76 -20.14
N GLN A 57 -4.19 -10.36 -19.44
CA GLN A 57 -4.20 -10.20 -17.98
C GLN A 57 -4.00 -11.52 -17.27
N THR A 58 -3.19 -11.49 -16.22
CA THR A 58 -3.09 -12.61 -15.26
C THR A 58 -4.40 -12.79 -14.48
N PRO A 59 -4.60 -13.94 -13.81
CA PRO A 59 -5.75 -14.13 -12.93
C PRO A 59 -5.87 -13.00 -11.88
N ALA A 60 -7.11 -12.71 -11.47
CA ALA A 60 -7.34 -11.68 -10.46
C ALA A 60 -6.70 -12.08 -9.13
N SER A 61 -5.96 -11.13 -8.55
CA SER A 61 -5.36 -11.26 -7.22
C SER A 61 -6.43 -11.39 -6.14
N ARG A 62 -6.15 -12.21 -5.12
CA ARG A 62 -6.91 -12.32 -3.88
C ARG A 62 -6.37 -11.41 -2.78
N ARG A 63 -5.39 -10.54 -3.05
CA ARG A 63 -4.87 -9.61 -2.03
C ARG A 63 -5.96 -8.74 -1.42
N ASP A 64 -6.97 -8.36 -2.18
CA ASP A 64 -8.10 -7.57 -1.67
C ASP A 64 -8.89 -8.32 -0.60
N GLU A 65 -8.84 -9.65 -0.58
CA GLU A 65 -9.48 -10.51 0.43
C GLU A 65 -8.70 -10.53 1.76
N LEU A 66 -7.43 -10.08 1.77
CA LEU A 66 -6.59 -10.03 2.96
C LEU A 66 -6.90 -8.85 3.87
N PHE A 67 -7.66 -7.88 3.38
CA PHE A 67 -7.94 -6.64 4.08
C PHE A 67 -9.44 -6.43 4.26
N MET A 68 -9.80 -5.79 5.37
CA MET A 68 -11.17 -5.43 5.67
C MET A 68 -11.69 -4.43 4.64
N HIS A 69 -12.95 -4.59 4.24
CA HIS A 69 -13.59 -3.62 3.37
C HIS A 69 -13.95 -2.35 4.15
N VAL A 70 -13.29 -1.22 3.83
CA VAL A 70 -13.67 0.08 4.37
C VAL A 70 -14.83 0.63 3.55
N THR A 71 -16.01 0.69 4.15
CA THR A 71 -17.20 1.19 3.45
C THR A 71 -17.06 2.66 3.10
N ARG A 72 -17.86 3.12 2.13
CA ARG A 72 -17.89 4.53 1.74
C ARG A 72 -18.30 5.42 2.92
N GLU A 73 -19.29 4.99 3.68
CA GLU A 73 -19.81 5.71 4.85
C GLU A 73 -18.72 5.88 5.90
N GLU A 74 -17.94 4.82 6.15
CA GLU A 74 -16.85 4.85 7.11
C GLU A 74 -15.69 5.74 6.64
N PHE A 75 -15.34 5.66 5.36
CA PHE A 75 -14.34 6.53 4.76
C PHE A 75 -14.73 8.01 4.89
N GLU A 76 -15.99 8.36 4.61
CA GLU A 76 -16.48 9.74 4.77
C GLU A 76 -16.55 10.17 6.23
N ARG A 77 -16.90 9.26 7.16
CA ARG A 77 -16.84 9.55 8.60
C ARG A 77 -15.43 9.88 9.03
N LEU A 78 -14.43 9.05 8.67
CA LEU A 78 -13.02 9.28 8.99
C LEU A 78 -12.53 10.59 8.39
N ARG A 79 -12.82 10.82 7.10
CA ARG A 79 -12.47 12.07 6.41
C ARG A 79 -13.04 13.30 7.11
N LYS A 80 -14.30 13.24 7.55
CA LYS A 80 -14.94 14.32 8.28
C LYS A 80 -14.30 14.54 9.65
N THR A 81 -14.04 13.47 10.40
CA THR A 81 -13.38 13.53 11.72
C THR A 81 -12.00 14.16 11.65
N THR A 82 -11.23 13.86 10.59
CA THR A 82 -9.89 14.42 10.41
C THR A 82 -9.87 15.76 9.70
N SER A 83 -11.01 16.20 9.14
CA SER A 83 -11.09 17.47 8.43
C SER A 83 -10.91 18.64 9.40
N GLY A 84 -9.89 19.46 9.17
CA GLY A 84 -9.59 20.63 9.99
C GLY A 84 -8.55 20.42 11.09
N LEU A 85 -8.04 19.19 11.26
CA LEU A 85 -6.89 18.93 12.13
C LEU A 85 -5.61 19.28 11.35
N ASN A 86 -4.97 20.39 11.70
CA ASN A 86 -3.86 20.94 10.90
C ASN A 86 -2.53 20.95 11.64
N THR A 87 -2.52 20.63 12.93
CA THR A 87 -1.33 20.63 13.79
C THR A 87 -1.24 19.33 14.59
N LEU A 88 -0.07 19.05 15.17
CA LEU A 88 0.11 17.92 16.08
C LEU A 88 -0.83 18.02 17.30
N GLU A 89 -0.96 19.22 17.84
CA GLU A 89 -1.80 19.51 19.00
C GLU A 89 -3.28 19.25 18.68
N ASP A 90 -3.76 19.66 17.49
CA ASP A 90 -5.13 19.36 17.05
C ASP A 90 -5.36 17.85 16.99
N VAL A 91 -4.40 17.12 16.43
CA VAL A 91 -4.47 15.67 16.25
C VAL A 91 -4.55 14.96 17.59
N VAL A 92 -3.59 15.20 18.48
CA VAL A 92 -3.52 14.51 19.77
C VAL A 92 -4.64 14.98 20.71
N GLY A 93 -5.00 16.26 20.65
CA GLY A 93 -6.09 16.83 21.44
C GLY A 93 -7.47 16.30 21.04
N THR A 94 -7.68 16.00 19.76
CA THR A 94 -8.97 15.53 19.24
C THR A 94 -9.08 14.01 19.17
N LEU A 95 -8.04 13.33 18.69
CA LEU A 95 -8.06 11.87 18.46
C LEU A 95 -7.54 11.08 19.67
N GLY A 96 -6.94 11.74 20.65
CA GLY A 96 -6.25 11.12 21.77
C GLY A 96 -4.81 10.71 21.43
N PRO A 97 -4.14 9.92 22.29
CA PRO A 97 -2.82 9.41 21.99
C PRO A 97 -2.88 8.38 20.85
N PRO A 98 -1.87 8.35 19.97
CA PRO A 98 -1.78 7.30 18.94
C PRO A 98 -1.43 5.94 19.55
N ASP A 99 -1.82 4.86 18.87
CA ASP A 99 -1.42 3.51 19.24
C ASP A 99 0.08 3.27 18.93
N PHE A 100 0.57 3.88 17.84
CA PHE A 100 1.99 3.87 17.47
C PHE A 100 2.46 5.26 17.07
N ASP A 101 3.66 5.63 17.53
CA ASP A 101 4.28 6.91 17.27
C ASP A 101 5.76 6.74 16.89
N HIS A 102 6.10 7.19 15.69
CA HIS A 102 7.43 7.15 15.11
C HIS A 102 7.91 8.57 14.81
N PRO A 103 8.65 9.21 15.74
CA PRO A 103 9.13 10.59 15.59
C PRO A 103 9.99 10.84 14.35
N ALA A 104 10.66 9.81 13.82
CA ALA A 104 11.47 9.84 12.60
C ALA A 104 10.98 8.78 11.59
N GLY A 105 9.66 8.64 11.43
CA GLY A 105 9.03 7.52 10.73
C GLY A 105 9.25 7.50 9.21
N PHE A 106 9.43 8.64 8.57
CA PHE A 106 9.65 8.70 7.11
C PHE A 106 10.56 9.86 6.71
N SER A 107 11.47 9.62 5.78
CA SER A 107 12.34 10.65 5.21
C SER A 107 12.11 10.72 3.70
N SER A 108 11.67 11.87 3.19
CA SER A 108 11.61 12.14 1.74
C SER A 108 12.84 12.92 1.32
N THR A 109 13.60 12.41 0.35
CA THR A 109 14.70 13.16 -0.27
C THR A 109 14.25 13.67 -1.64
N GLU A 110 14.03 14.98 -1.77
CA GLU A 110 13.73 15.57 -3.07
C GLU A 110 15.03 15.86 -3.84
N PRO A 111 15.14 15.45 -5.12
CA PRO A 111 16.25 15.87 -5.98
C PRO A 111 16.06 17.32 -6.42
N VAL A 112 16.75 18.26 -5.78
CA VAL A 112 16.74 19.68 -6.17
C VAL A 112 17.86 19.95 -7.18
N GLY A 113 17.73 19.50 -8.42
CA GLY A 113 18.67 19.85 -9.51
C GLY A 113 20.17 19.67 -9.15
N LEU A 114 20.97 20.74 -9.27
CA LEU A 114 22.40 20.80 -8.90
C LEU A 114 22.66 21.19 -7.42
N GLY A 115 21.61 21.36 -6.60
CA GLY A 115 21.71 21.75 -5.20
C GLY A 115 21.89 20.59 -4.22
N PRO A 116 22.19 20.86 -2.95
CA PRO A 116 22.27 19.83 -1.92
C PRO A 116 20.91 19.12 -1.78
N ARG A 117 20.96 17.79 -1.62
CA ARG A 117 19.78 16.96 -1.37
C ARG A 117 19.04 17.47 -0.14
N ARG A 118 17.73 17.70 -0.27
CA ARG A 118 16.88 18.08 0.86
C ARG A 118 16.15 16.83 1.36
N THR A 119 16.58 16.31 2.49
CA THR A 119 15.86 15.27 3.23
C THR A 119 14.87 15.98 4.16
N THR A 120 13.59 15.61 4.08
CA THR A 120 12.55 16.06 5.00
C THR A 120 12.11 14.86 5.81
N ASP A 121 12.29 14.92 7.12
CA ASP A 121 11.79 13.90 8.04
C ASP A 121 10.35 14.23 8.45
N PHE A 122 9.56 13.17 8.59
CA PHE A 122 8.16 13.23 8.98
C PHE A 122 7.96 12.33 10.19
N ARG A 123 7.31 12.85 11.23
CA ARG A 123 6.76 12.04 12.31
C ARG A 123 5.56 11.29 11.77
N GLN A 124 5.48 10.00 12.03
CA GLN A 124 4.33 9.17 11.67
C GLN A 124 3.64 8.65 12.90
N MET A 125 2.32 8.76 12.93
CA MET A 125 1.47 8.22 13.99
C MET A 125 0.40 7.33 13.36
N THR A 126 0.05 6.24 14.06
CA THR A 126 -1.02 5.33 13.65
C THR A 126 -2.07 5.25 14.75
N PHE A 127 -3.32 5.43 14.36
CA PHE A 127 -4.49 5.25 15.21
C PHE A 127 -5.33 4.10 14.65
N SER A 128 -5.27 2.97 15.36
CA SER A 128 -5.97 1.73 15.04
C SER A 128 -7.31 1.65 15.75
N SER A 129 -7.53 2.40 16.83
CA SER A 129 -8.78 2.37 17.60
C SER A 129 -9.92 3.23 17.02
N LEU A 130 -9.64 4.11 16.05
CA LEU A 130 -10.64 5.04 15.50
C LEU A 130 -11.67 4.40 14.55
N SER A 131 -11.40 3.19 14.07
CA SER A 131 -12.24 2.45 13.13
C SER A 131 -12.03 0.96 13.31
N ASP A 132 -13.09 0.16 13.24
CA ASP A 132 -12.96 -1.30 13.26
C ASP A 132 -12.34 -1.84 11.97
N THR A 133 -12.44 -1.11 10.86
CA THR A 133 -12.03 -1.59 9.52
C THR A 133 -10.78 -0.91 8.95
N ALA A 134 -10.36 0.23 9.51
CA ALA A 134 -9.25 1.03 8.98
C ALA A 134 -8.26 1.47 10.06
N ASN A 135 -6.98 1.57 9.67
CA ASN A 135 -5.99 2.34 10.40
C ASN A 135 -5.95 3.76 9.85
N VAL A 136 -5.91 4.73 10.75
CA VAL A 136 -5.68 6.14 10.40
C VAL A 136 -4.21 6.45 10.59
N HIS A 137 -3.53 6.78 9.50
CA HIS A 137 -2.14 7.20 9.51
C HIS A 137 -2.07 8.71 9.44
N VAL A 138 -1.19 9.28 10.25
CA VAL A 138 -0.93 10.71 10.31
C VAL A 138 0.54 10.95 10.08
N ALA A 139 0.87 11.69 9.03
CA ALA A 139 2.23 12.17 8.77
C ALA A 139 2.31 13.66 9.07
N ILE A 140 3.29 14.06 9.87
CA ILE A 140 3.53 15.47 10.24
C ILE A 140 4.90 15.88 9.73
N GLY A 141 4.92 16.86 8.82
CA GLY A 141 6.16 17.43 8.29
C GLY A 141 6.77 18.50 9.20
N LEU A 142 8.01 18.92 8.90
CA LEU A 142 8.74 19.96 9.64
C LEU A 142 8.08 21.36 9.62
N ASN A 143 7.07 21.57 8.79
CA ASN A 143 6.27 22.79 8.75
C ASN A 143 4.92 22.63 9.45
N ASP A 144 4.81 21.64 10.32
CA ASP A 144 3.62 21.20 11.05
C ASP A 144 2.44 20.82 10.16
N LYS A 145 2.63 20.67 8.84
CA LYS A 145 1.56 20.20 7.97
C LYS A 145 1.25 18.75 8.28
N VAL A 146 -0.02 18.52 8.61
CA VAL A 146 -0.59 17.21 8.86
C VAL A 146 -1.17 16.63 7.57
N GLN A 147 -0.87 15.37 7.29
CA GLN A 147 -1.48 14.58 6.23
C GLN A 147 -2.09 13.32 6.80
N PHE A 148 -3.32 13.02 6.37
CA PHE A 148 -4.04 11.81 6.76
C PHE A 148 -4.11 10.84 5.60
N SER A 149 -3.96 9.56 5.91
CA SER A 149 -4.34 8.47 5.02
C SER A 149 -5.06 7.38 5.80
N PHE A 150 -5.94 6.67 5.12
CA PHE A 150 -6.73 5.59 5.69
C PHE A 150 -6.40 4.31 4.95
N THR A 151 -5.93 3.30 5.68
CA THR A 151 -5.63 1.98 5.11
C THR A 151 -6.53 0.93 5.73
N PRO A 152 -7.15 0.04 4.94
CA PRO A 152 -7.80 -1.15 5.46
C PRO A 152 -6.94 -1.91 6.47
N LYS A 153 -7.56 -2.41 7.54
CA LYS A 153 -6.91 -3.36 8.45
C LYS A 153 -6.81 -4.74 7.80
N PRO A 154 -5.82 -5.57 8.17
CA PRO A 154 -5.83 -6.96 7.76
C PRO A 154 -7.05 -7.67 8.35
N VAL A 155 -7.62 -8.62 7.60
CA VAL A 155 -8.62 -9.55 8.15
C VAL A 155 -7.92 -10.42 9.20
N ALA A 156 -8.52 -10.56 10.38
CA ALA A 156 -7.98 -11.46 11.40
C ALA A 156 -7.93 -12.89 10.85
N ARG A 157 -6.74 -13.50 10.89
CA ARG A 157 -6.56 -14.92 10.56
C ARG A 157 -6.45 -15.70 11.87
N ASP A 158 -7.25 -16.75 11.98
CA ASP A 158 -7.18 -17.73 13.08
C ASP A 158 -5.89 -18.56 13.03
#